data_AF-A0A100WWL9-F1
#
_entry.id   AF-A0A100WWL9-F1
#
_cell.length_a   1.000
_cell.length_b   1.000
_cell.length_c   1.000
_cell.angle_alpha   90.00
_cell.angle_beta   90.00
_cell.angle_gamma   90.00
#
_symmetry.space_group_name_H-M   'P 1'
#
loop_
_entity.id
_entity.type
_entity.pdbx_description
1 polymer ?
#
loop_
_entity_poly.entity_id
_entity_poly.type
_entity_poly.pdbx_seq_one_letter_code
_entity_poly.pdbx_strand_id
1 'polypeptide(L)'
;MTDNDEKVGLIAVGASAGGVEALTRLVSGLPSDLAYPVVVVLHLPADTPSALARILDRAGPLPSTTATNGVELKPGTIYVGVPDRHLLVEEHRILLTEGPTENGHRPAINALFRSAALAYGSRAVSVLLSGCSTTVSSARQRSSPGAAPPLPKLRPMRCFPRCRPTRSQQG
;
A
#
# COMPACT_ATOMS: atom_id res chain seq x y z
N MET A 1 15.75 -14.66 -28.42
CA MET A 1 16.21 -15.35 -27.20
C MET A 1 15.43 -14.78 -26.05
N THR A 2 14.62 -15.65 -25.47
CA THR A 2 13.42 -15.42 -24.67
C THR A 2 13.73 -15.02 -23.23
N ASP A 3 13.23 -13.86 -22.78
CA ASP A 3 12.86 -13.61 -21.38
C ASP A 3 11.73 -12.57 -21.38
N ASN A 4 10.60 -12.91 -22.01
CA ASN A 4 9.32 -12.23 -21.72
C ASN A 4 8.67 -12.95 -20.52
N ASP A 5 9.51 -13.31 -19.54
CA ASP A 5 9.12 -13.93 -18.29
C ASP A 5 8.15 -12.99 -17.61
N GLU A 6 6.97 -13.52 -17.32
CA GLU A 6 5.78 -12.89 -16.77
C GLU A 6 6.04 -12.34 -15.36
N LYS A 7 6.94 -11.36 -15.27
CA LYS A 7 7.49 -10.84 -14.03
C LYS A 7 6.49 -9.87 -13.40
N VAL A 8 5.51 -10.44 -12.71
CA VAL A 8 4.50 -9.76 -11.87
C VAL A 8 5.15 -8.63 -11.06
N GLY A 9 4.62 -7.41 -11.20
CA GLY A 9 5.03 -6.23 -10.43
C GLY A 9 4.45 -6.21 -9.01
N LEU A 10 4.64 -5.12 -8.27
CA LEU A 10 4.10 -4.96 -6.92
C LEU A 10 3.54 -3.56 -6.72
N ILE A 11 2.38 -3.46 -6.07
CA ILE A 11 1.83 -2.18 -5.62
C ILE A 11 2.02 -2.09 -4.10
N ALA A 12 2.86 -1.17 -3.65
CA ALA A 12 3.05 -0.84 -2.25
C ALA A 12 2.28 0.43 -1.88
N VAL A 13 1.45 0.37 -0.84
CA VAL A 13 0.60 1.48 -0.39
C VAL A 13 0.94 1.82 1.05
N GLY A 14 1.21 3.09 1.32
CA GLY A 14 1.44 3.62 2.66
C GLY A 14 0.38 4.66 3.01
N ALA A 15 -0.15 4.62 4.23
CA ALA A 15 -1.09 5.61 4.72
C ALA A 15 -0.86 5.95 6.21
N SER A 16 -1.31 7.13 6.65
CA SER A 16 -1.19 7.61 8.03
C SER A 16 -2.55 8.14 8.56
N ALA A 17 -2.60 9.32 9.18
CA ALA A 17 -3.83 9.94 9.68
C ALA A 17 -4.93 9.98 8.60
N GLY A 18 -6.16 9.55 8.93
CA GLY A 18 -7.27 9.44 7.98
C GLY A 18 -7.09 8.38 6.90
N GLY A 19 -6.03 7.56 6.99
CA GLY A 19 -5.62 6.62 5.95
C GLY A 19 -6.63 5.51 5.67
N VAL A 20 -7.44 5.11 6.65
CA VAL A 20 -8.46 4.05 6.47
C VAL A 20 -9.50 4.44 5.42
N GLU A 21 -9.97 5.69 5.41
CA GLU A 21 -10.94 6.17 4.42
C GLU A 21 -10.30 6.26 3.03
N ALA A 22 -9.06 6.77 2.96
CA ALA A 22 -8.32 6.85 1.70
C ALA A 22 -8.03 5.45 1.12
N LEU A 23 -7.65 4.49 1.96
CA LEU A 23 -7.44 3.10 1.57
C LEU A 23 -8.74 2.44 1.11
N THR A 24 -9.83 2.60 1.86
CA THR A 24 -11.17 2.13 1.49
C THR A 24 -11.55 2.62 0.09
N ARG A 25 -11.38 3.92 -0.18
CA ARG A 25 -11.65 4.51 -1.50
C ARG A 25 -10.75 3.93 -2.59
N LEU A 26 -9.46 3.80 -2.31
CA LEU A 26 -8.51 3.22 -3.26
C LEU A 26 -8.91 1.78 -3.63
N VAL A 27 -9.12 0.91 -2.64
CA VAL A 27 -9.43 -0.52 -2.87
C VAL A 27 -10.78 -0.72 -3.53
N SER A 28 -11.77 0.14 -3.25
CA SER A 28 -13.08 0.09 -3.90
C SER A 28 -13.03 0.39 -5.41
N GLY A 29 -11.99 1.12 -5.86
CA GLY A 29 -11.77 1.42 -7.27
C GLY A 29 -10.83 0.47 -8.00
N LEU A 30 -10.29 -0.55 -7.32
CA LEU A 30 -9.40 -1.52 -7.96
C LEU A 30 -10.18 -2.47 -8.87
N PRO A 31 -9.61 -2.88 -10.01
CA PRO A 31 -10.22 -3.90 -10.86
C PRO A 31 -10.15 -5.27 -10.18
N SER A 32 -11.16 -6.11 -10.35
CA SER A 32 -11.22 -7.46 -9.74
C SER A 32 -10.20 -8.44 -10.32
N ASP A 33 -9.72 -8.18 -11.54
CA ASP A 33 -8.72 -8.95 -12.27
C ASP A 33 -7.32 -8.33 -12.17
N LEU A 34 -7.04 -7.56 -11.11
CA LEU A 34 -5.75 -6.91 -10.90
C LEU A 34 -4.60 -7.93 -10.92
N ALA A 35 -3.75 -7.85 -11.95
CA ALA A 35 -2.62 -8.75 -12.15
C ALA A 35 -1.44 -8.55 -11.18
N TYR A 36 -1.60 -7.73 -10.13
CA TYR A 36 -0.54 -7.38 -9.20
C TYR A 36 -0.96 -7.64 -7.75
N PRO A 37 -0.06 -8.17 -6.90
CA PRO A 37 -0.24 -8.12 -5.46
C PRO A 37 -0.20 -6.69 -4.96
N VAL A 38 -0.95 -6.42 -3.88
CA VAL A 38 -0.97 -5.13 -3.20
C VAL A 38 -0.52 -5.33 -1.76
N VAL A 39 0.46 -4.55 -1.30
CA VAL A 39 0.94 -4.57 0.09
C VAL A 39 0.66 -3.22 0.73
N VAL A 40 0.05 -3.21 1.91
CA VAL A 40 -0.49 -2.02 2.55
C VAL A 40 0.09 -1.86 3.95
N VAL A 41 0.68 -0.69 4.23
CA VAL A 41 1.06 -0.25 5.57
C VAL A 41 0.21 0.95 5.96
N LEU A 42 -0.43 0.85 7.12
CA LEU A 42 -1.06 1.97 7.81
C LEU A 42 -0.29 2.21 9.10
N HIS A 43 0.10 3.46 9.38
CA HIS A 43 0.65 3.82 10.68
C HIS A 43 -0.43 3.62 11.75
N LEU A 44 -0.28 2.58 12.56
CA LEU A 44 -1.18 2.21 13.64
C LEU A 44 -0.41 2.20 14.97
N PRO A 45 -1.06 2.51 16.10
CA PRO A 45 -0.49 2.26 17.42
C PRO A 45 -0.18 0.77 17.60
N ALA A 46 0.94 0.45 18.26
CA ALA A 46 1.41 -0.92 18.47
C ALA A 46 0.40 -1.78 19.25
N ASP A 47 -0.29 -1.19 20.23
CA ASP A 47 -1.15 -1.91 21.18
C ASP A 47 -2.58 -2.17 20.67
N THR A 48 -2.90 -1.73 19.44
CA THR A 48 -4.26 -1.83 18.92
C THR A 48 -4.36 -2.91 17.85
N PRO A 49 -5.18 -3.96 18.05
CA PRO A 49 -5.48 -4.93 17.02
C PRO A 49 -6.02 -4.24 15.75
N SER A 50 -5.42 -4.56 14.60
CA SER A 50 -5.81 -3.96 13.34
C SER A 50 -7.00 -4.71 12.72
N ALA A 51 -8.15 -4.05 12.60
CA ALA A 51 -9.28 -4.53 11.81
C ALA A 51 -9.14 -4.17 10.31
N LEU A 52 -8.01 -3.58 9.89
CA LEU A 52 -7.84 -2.98 8.58
C LEU A 52 -8.04 -3.97 7.44
N ALA A 53 -7.47 -5.17 7.51
CA ALA A 53 -7.66 -6.20 6.47
C ALA A 53 -9.15 -6.48 6.23
N ARG A 54 -9.92 -6.71 7.30
CA ARG A 54 -11.36 -6.95 7.22
C ARG A 54 -12.15 -5.74 6.69
N ILE A 55 -11.70 -4.52 6.98
CA ILE A 55 -12.33 -3.30 6.44
C ILE A 55 -12.10 -3.22 4.93
N LEU A 56 -10.87 -3.45 4.47
CA LEU A 56 -10.51 -3.40 3.05
C LEU A 56 -11.16 -4.53 2.24
N ASP A 57 -11.22 -5.73 2.82
CA ASP A 57 -11.90 -6.91 2.24
C ASP A 57 -13.38 -6.64 1.93
N ARG A 58 -14.06 -5.88 2.80
CA ARG A 58 -15.46 -5.49 2.59
C ARG A 58 -15.65 -4.31 1.64
N ALA A 59 -14.59 -3.52 1.44
CA ALA A 59 -14.66 -2.26 0.71
C ALA A 59 -14.37 -2.40 -0.79
N GLY A 60 -13.63 -3.43 -1.19
CA GLY A 60 -13.18 -3.64 -2.56
C GLY A 60 -13.51 -5.02 -3.11
N PRO A 61 -13.27 -5.24 -4.41
CA PRO A 61 -13.52 -6.52 -5.06
C PRO A 61 -12.39 -7.54 -4.86
N LEU A 62 -11.23 -7.11 -4.33
CA LEU A 62 -10.08 -7.97 -4.10
C LEU A 62 -10.06 -8.47 -2.66
N PRO A 63 -9.74 -9.76 -2.42
CA PRO A 63 -9.58 -10.29 -1.07
C PRO A 63 -8.47 -9.55 -0.32
N SER A 64 -8.72 -9.24 0.95
CA SER A 64 -7.71 -8.64 1.82
C SER A 64 -7.42 -9.51 3.05
N THR A 65 -6.13 -9.77 3.28
CA THR A 65 -5.66 -10.58 4.39
C THR A 65 -4.60 -9.84 5.20
N THR A 66 -4.53 -10.14 6.49
CA THR A 66 -3.41 -9.75 7.34
C THR A 66 -2.13 -10.42 6.84
N ALA A 67 -1.06 -9.63 6.74
CA ALA A 67 0.25 -10.11 6.31
C ALA A 67 0.77 -11.17 7.27
N THR A 68 1.31 -12.25 6.71
CA THR A 68 1.90 -13.37 7.44
C THR A 68 3.31 -13.61 6.91
N ASN A 69 4.27 -13.79 7.81
CA ASN A 69 5.67 -13.96 7.43
C ASN A 69 5.89 -15.18 6.52
N GLY A 70 6.73 -15.04 5.49
CA GLY A 70 7.08 -16.11 4.54
C GLY A 70 6.04 -16.39 3.47
N VAL A 71 4.86 -15.77 3.54
CA VAL A 71 3.79 -15.97 2.56
C VAL A 71 4.16 -15.35 1.22
N GLU A 72 3.95 -16.11 0.15
CA GLU A 72 4.15 -15.67 -1.22
C GLU A 72 3.05 -14.69 -1.65
N LEU A 73 3.45 -13.63 -2.34
CA LEU A 73 2.55 -12.58 -2.80
C LEU A 73 1.78 -13.04 -4.03
N LYS A 74 0.44 -13.08 -3.93
CA LYS A 74 -0.41 -13.49 -5.04
C LYS A 74 -1.01 -12.28 -5.75
N PRO A 75 -1.05 -12.27 -7.10
CA PRO A 75 -1.85 -11.32 -7.87
C PRO A 75 -3.28 -11.23 -7.35
N GLY A 76 -3.87 -10.03 -7.39
CA GLY A 76 -5.25 -9.81 -6.97
C GLY A 76 -5.51 -9.95 -5.48
N THR A 77 -4.46 -9.99 -4.64
CA THR A 77 -4.60 -10.09 -3.18
C THR A 77 -4.00 -8.86 -2.49
N ILE A 78 -4.70 -8.35 -1.48
CA ILE A 78 -4.25 -7.23 -0.65
C ILE A 78 -3.71 -7.75 0.68
N TYR A 79 -2.43 -7.51 0.96
CA TYR A 79 -1.77 -7.91 2.20
C TYR A 79 -1.57 -6.70 3.11
N VAL A 80 -2.07 -6.79 4.33
CA VAL A 80 -2.11 -5.66 5.26
C VAL A 80 -1.12 -5.87 6.40
N GLY A 81 -0.24 -4.89 6.61
CA GLY A 81 0.74 -4.90 7.68
C GLY A 81 0.10 -5.02 9.06
N VAL A 82 0.81 -5.70 9.96
CA VAL A 82 0.41 -5.83 11.36
C VAL A 82 1.03 -4.73 12.21
N PRO A 83 0.40 -4.34 13.33
CA PRO A 83 1.03 -3.47 14.32
C PRO A 83 2.36 -4.04 14.81
N ASP A 84 3.27 -3.15 15.18
CA ASP A 84 4.57 -3.47 15.80
C ASP A 84 5.52 -4.38 14.99
N ARG A 85 5.25 -4.60 13.69
CA ARG A 85 6.19 -5.26 12.78
C ARG A 85 6.32 -4.49 11.48
N HIS A 86 7.55 -4.35 10.97
CA HIS A 86 7.75 -3.84 9.62
C HIS A 86 7.25 -4.86 8.62
N LEU A 87 6.40 -4.41 7.69
CA LEU A 87 6.04 -5.18 6.51
C LEU A 87 7.06 -4.87 5.41
N LEU A 88 7.87 -5.88 5.08
CA LEU A 88 8.86 -5.85 4.02
C LEU A 88 8.50 -6.86 2.94
N VAL A 89 9.11 -6.70 1.78
CA VAL A 89 9.02 -7.65 0.68
C VAL A 89 10.41 -8.06 0.22
N GLU A 90 10.63 -9.36 0.15
CA GLU A 90 11.88 -9.98 -0.28
C GLU A 90 11.54 -11.21 -1.13
N GLU A 91 12.17 -11.37 -2.29
CA GLU A 91 11.99 -12.54 -3.18
C GLU A 91 10.50 -12.94 -3.42
N HIS A 92 9.63 -11.96 -3.67
CA HIS A 92 8.19 -12.18 -3.90
C HIS A 92 7.42 -12.72 -2.66
N ARG A 93 8.01 -12.63 -1.47
CA ARG A 93 7.43 -13.06 -0.20
C ARG A 93 7.33 -11.91 0.79
N ILE A 94 6.38 -12.05 1.71
CA ILE A 94 6.22 -11.17 2.86
C ILE A 94 7.30 -11.48 3.89
N LEU A 95 8.00 -10.45 4.33
CA LEU A 95 8.92 -10.51 5.45
C LEU A 95 8.43 -9.57 6.56
N LEU A 96 8.14 -10.12 7.74
CA LEU A 96 7.76 -9.34 8.92
C LEU A 96 8.94 -9.28 9.88
N THR A 97 9.38 -8.07 10.23
CA THR A 97 10.54 -7.89 11.12
C THR A 97 10.24 -6.98 12.29
N GLU A 98 10.94 -7.21 13.40
CA GLU A 98 10.89 -6.40 14.63
C GLU A 98 12.11 -5.47 14.73
N GLY A 99 12.64 -5.05 13.58
CA GLY A 99 13.74 -4.09 13.51
C GLY A 99 13.42 -2.76 14.21
N PRO A 100 14.43 -1.90 14.41
CA PRO A 100 14.22 -0.60 15.06
C PRO A 100 13.19 0.23 14.31
N THR A 101 12.39 1.00 15.05
CA THR A 101 11.39 1.90 14.46
C THR A 101 12.03 2.89 13.49
N GLU A 102 11.40 3.14 12.35
CA GLU A 102 11.82 4.19 11.43
C GLU A 102 10.91 5.41 11.59
N ASN A 103 11.49 6.58 11.87
CA ASN A 103 10.74 7.81 12.17
C ASN A 103 9.70 7.62 13.29
N GLY A 104 10.01 6.78 14.29
CA GLY A 104 9.11 6.47 15.40
C GLY A 104 7.93 5.55 15.06
N HIS A 105 7.93 4.93 13.87
CA HIS A 105 6.84 4.05 13.43
C HIS A 105 7.31 2.62 13.15
N ARG A 106 6.44 1.67 13.52
CA ARG A 106 6.54 0.25 13.18
C ARG A 106 5.11 -0.32 13.14
N PRO A 107 4.54 -0.60 11.95
CA PRO A 107 5.16 -0.60 10.62
C PRO A 107 5.49 0.79 10.08
N ALA A 108 6.66 0.92 9.44
CA ALA A 108 7.05 2.13 8.72
C ALA A 108 6.84 2.00 7.21
N ILE A 109 6.24 3.03 6.60
CA ILE A 109 6.00 3.09 5.15
C ILE A 109 7.31 3.11 4.34
N ASN A 110 8.32 3.83 4.82
CA ASN A 110 9.61 3.93 4.12
C ASN A 110 10.32 2.58 4.01
N ALA A 111 10.22 1.75 5.05
CA ALA A 111 10.75 0.40 5.07
C ALA A 111 10.08 -0.47 3.99
N LEU A 112 8.75 -0.41 3.89
CA LEU A 112 7.99 -1.09 2.84
C LEU A 112 8.44 -0.62 1.44
N PHE A 113 8.45 0.70 1.18
CA PHE A 113 8.78 1.23 -0.14
C PHE A 113 10.21 0.88 -0.56
N ARG A 114 11.16 0.93 0.38
CA ARG A 114 12.56 0.55 0.12
C ARG A 114 12.67 -0.93 -0.22
N SER A 115 12.05 -1.82 0.56
CA SER A 115 12.08 -3.26 0.27
C SER A 115 11.38 -3.61 -1.06
N ALA A 116 10.25 -2.97 -1.37
CA ALA A 116 9.57 -3.12 -2.64
C ALA A 116 10.43 -2.68 -3.83
N ALA A 117 11.13 -1.54 -3.72
CA ALA A 117 12.05 -1.05 -4.74
C ALA A 117 13.24 -2.01 -4.93
N LEU A 118 13.78 -2.59 -3.86
CA LEU A 118 14.86 -3.57 -3.94
C LEU A 118 14.40 -4.89 -4.59
N ALA A 119 13.21 -5.38 -4.24
CA ALA A 119 12.71 -6.67 -4.72
C ALA A 119 12.18 -6.62 -6.17
N TYR A 120 11.56 -5.52 -6.60
CA TYR A 120 10.89 -5.43 -7.92
C TYR A 120 11.51 -4.38 -8.86
N GLY A 121 12.40 -3.51 -8.38
CA GLY A 121 13.04 -2.48 -9.18
C GLY A 121 12.03 -1.55 -9.85
N SER A 122 12.14 -1.39 -11.17
CA SER A 122 11.22 -0.57 -11.97
C SER A 122 9.79 -1.08 -12.04
N ARG A 123 9.51 -2.30 -11.56
CA ARG A 123 8.18 -2.92 -11.50
C ARG A 123 7.46 -2.68 -10.17
N ALA A 124 8.11 -2.00 -9.22
CA ALA A 124 7.47 -1.54 -7.99
C ALA A 124 6.71 -0.22 -8.23
N VAL A 125 5.49 -0.14 -7.74
CA VAL A 125 4.69 1.08 -7.70
C VAL A 125 4.42 1.42 -6.25
N SER A 126 4.91 2.56 -5.77
CA SER A 126 4.64 3.03 -4.42
C SER A 126 3.60 4.15 -4.44
N VAL A 127 2.58 4.03 -3.59
CA VAL A 127 1.47 4.97 -3.44
C VAL A 127 1.44 5.45 -1.99
N LEU A 128 1.66 6.74 -1.77
CA LEU A 128 1.55 7.35 -0.45
C LEU A 128 0.21 8.08 -0.34
N LEU A 129 -0.59 7.77 0.68
CA LEU A 129 -1.88 8.39 0.96
C LEU A 129 -1.79 9.26 2.22
N SER A 130 -2.09 10.55 2.08
CA SER A 130 -2.21 11.50 3.19
C SER A 130 -3.67 11.89 3.40
N GLY A 131 -4.16 11.84 4.64
CA GLY A 131 -5.58 12.02 4.98
C GLY A 131 -6.21 13.40 4.74
N CYS A 132 -5.59 14.29 3.96
CA CYS A 132 -6.18 15.60 3.63
C CYS A 132 -6.15 15.95 2.13
N SER A 133 -5.57 15.11 1.27
CA SER A 133 -5.57 15.29 -0.18
C SER A 133 -5.27 13.96 -0.86
N THR A 134 -6.10 13.54 -1.82
CA THR A 134 -5.83 12.39 -2.68
C THR A 134 -4.75 12.74 -3.70
N THR A 135 -3.52 12.96 -3.25
CA THR A 135 -2.36 13.12 -4.13
C THR A 135 -1.71 11.75 -4.30
N VAL A 136 -1.93 11.13 -5.45
CA VAL A 136 -1.18 9.94 -5.85
C VAL A 136 0.21 10.37 -6.34
N SER A 137 1.19 10.39 -5.45
CA SER A 137 2.60 10.59 -5.83
C SER A 137 3.22 9.24 -6.16
N SER A 138 3.54 8.99 -7.42
CA SER A 138 4.39 7.86 -7.81
C SER A 138 5.85 8.22 -7.56
N ALA A 139 6.41 7.75 -6.45
CA ALA A 139 7.84 7.88 -6.18
C ALA A 139 8.60 6.82 -6.99
N ARG A 140 9.17 7.21 -8.14
CA ARG A 140 10.09 6.37 -8.90
C ARG A 140 11.48 6.49 -8.27
N GLN A 141 11.88 5.54 -7.42
CA GLN A 141 13.28 5.44 -7.00
C GLN A 141 14.09 5.01 -8.24
N ARG A 142 14.97 5.92 -8.71
CA ARG A 142 15.75 5.70 -9.94
C ARG A 142 16.86 4.69 -9.68
N SER A 143 16.71 3.50 -10.26
CA SER A 143 17.83 2.63 -10.63
C SER A 143 17.61 2.11 -12.06
N SER A 144 18.39 2.66 -13.00
CA SER A 144 18.63 2.20 -14.40
C SER A 144 17.45 2.17 -15.40
N PRO A 145 17.70 2.28 -16.74
CA PRO A 145 16.66 2.47 -17.74
C PRO A 145 16.12 1.12 -18.24
N GLY A 146 15.06 0.62 -17.59
CA GLY A 146 14.16 -0.39 -18.16
C GLY A 146 12.74 0.17 -18.14
N ALA A 147 12.10 0.26 -19.31
CA ALA A 147 10.75 0.76 -19.46
C ALA A 147 9.78 -0.08 -18.61
N ALA A 148 9.06 0.57 -17.69
CA ALA A 148 8.07 -0.08 -16.86
C ALA A 148 6.80 -0.37 -17.68
N PRO A 149 6.07 -1.46 -17.41
CA PRO A 149 4.78 -1.71 -18.03
C PRO A 149 3.79 -0.57 -17.68
N PRO A 150 2.85 -0.25 -18.58
CA PRO A 150 1.89 0.83 -18.35
C PRO A 150 1.03 0.51 -17.11
N LEU A 151 0.93 1.48 -16.21
CA LEU A 151 -0.01 1.43 -15.09
C LEU A 151 -1.44 1.25 -15.62
N PRO A 152 -2.31 0.48 -14.93
CA PRO A 152 -3.73 0.53 -15.23
C PRO A 152 -4.20 1.98 -15.11
N LYS A 153 -4.93 2.47 -16.12
CA LYS A 153 -5.50 3.82 -16.12
C LYS A 153 -6.52 3.93 -14.99
N LEU A 154 -6.09 4.31 -13.80
CA LEU A 154 -7.00 4.72 -12.73
C LEU A 154 -7.80 5.91 -13.24
N ARG A 155 -9.11 5.75 -13.34
CA ARG A 155 -10.00 6.85 -13.74
C ARG A 155 -9.85 7.98 -12.70
N PRO A 156 -9.80 9.26 -13.11
CA PRO A 156 -9.85 10.37 -12.17
C PRO A 156 -11.18 10.29 -11.41
N MET A 157 -11.11 9.98 -10.12
CA MET A 157 -12.29 9.98 -9.25
C MET A 157 -12.75 11.43 -9.07
N ARG A 158 -14.04 11.69 -9.31
CA ARG A 158 -14.64 13.01 -9.11
C ARG A 158 -14.56 13.38 -7.63
N CYS A 159 -13.95 14.52 -7.35
CA CYS A 159 -13.90 15.13 -6.04
C CYS A 159 -15.31 15.62 -5.66
N PHE A 160 -15.93 15.04 -4.63
CA PHE A 160 -17.14 15.60 -4.02
C PHE A 160 -16.73 16.48 -2.83
N PRO A 161 -17.15 17.76 -2.78
CA PRO A 161 -16.76 18.65 -1.69
C PRO A 161 -17.71 18.42 -0.51
N ARG A 162 -17.22 17.87 0.62
CA ARG A 162 -17.87 18.04 1.93
C ARG A 162 -16.93 17.67 3.07
N CYS A 163 -16.00 18.57 3.38
CA CYS A 163 -15.50 18.77 4.73
C CYS A 163 -15.70 20.26 5.08
N ARG A 164 -16.76 20.57 5.84
CA ARG A 164 -16.85 21.87 6.53
C ARG A 164 -16.05 21.74 7.83
N PRO A 165 -15.14 22.68 8.15
CA PRO A 165 -14.58 22.76 9.49
C PRO A 165 -15.65 23.27 10.45
N THR A 166 -15.94 22.52 11.52
CA THR A 166 -16.67 23.01 12.68
C THR A 166 -15.81 24.06 13.38
N ARG A 167 -16.22 25.33 13.24
CA ARG A 167 -15.66 26.46 13.98
C ARG A 167 -16.13 26.35 15.43
N SER A 168 -15.23 26.00 16.35
CA SER A 168 -15.49 26.14 17.79
C SER A 168 -15.60 27.62 18.12
N GLN A 169 -16.74 28.02 18.68
CA GLN A 169 -16.89 29.33 19.31
C GLN A 169 -16.16 29.33 20.64
N GLN A 170 -15.54 30.47 20.92
CA GLN A 170 -14.98 30.89 22.19
C GLN A 170 -16.07 30.86 23.28
N GLY A 171 -15.66 30.42 24.47
CA GLY A 171 -16.28 30.73 25.76
C GLY A 171 -15.19 31.27 26.66
#